data_AF-A0A925R8G2-F1
#
_entry.id   AF-A0A925R8G2-F1
#
_cell.length_a   1.000
_cell.length_b   1.000
_cell.length_c   1.000
_cell.angle_alpha   90.00
_cell.angle_beta   90.00
_cell.angle_gamma   90.00
#
_symmetry.space_group_name_H-M   'P 1'
#
loop_
_entity.id
_entity.type
_entity.pdbx_description
1 polymer ?
#
loop_
_entity_poly.entity_id
_entity_poly.type
_entity_poly.pdbx_seq_one_letter_code
_entity_poly.pdbx_strand_id
1 'polypeptide(L)' 'MFCEYKDGLKVNYSGSLQITKGKDVNVIIKEGFLPANIRSGLDQAASQGSCSDMRKVADDVTATFGSKACIH' A
#
# COMPACT_ATOMS: atom_id res chain seq x y z
N MET A 1 9.72 -2.04 2.70
CA MET A 1 9.60 -2.80 1.44
C MET A 1 9.10 -1.88 0.33
N PHE A 2 9.65 -2.03 -0.87
CA PHE A 2 9.24 -1.30 -2.06
C PHE A 2 8.97 -2.28 -3.21
N CYS A 3 7.85 -2.11 -3.90
CA CYS A 3 7.47 -2.88 -5.08
C CYS A 3 7.05 -1.93 -6.19
N GLU A 4 7.64 -2.11 -7.37
CA GLU A 4 7.25 -1.42 -8.60
C GLU A 4 6.73 -2.45 -9.61
N TYR A 5 5.58 -2.16 -10.20
CA TYR A 5 4.91 -3.05 -11.14
C TYR A 5 4.96 -2.49 -12.56
N LYS A 6 4.86 -3.38 -13.54
CA LYS A 6 4.92 -3.03 -14.98
C LYS A 6 3.83 -2.06 -15.43
N ASP A 7 2.70 -2.00 -14.72
CA ASP A 7 1.60 -1.07 -14.99
C ASP A 7 1.78 0.30 -14.34
N GLY A 8 2.98 0.60 -13.81
CA GLY A 8 3.33 1.88 -13.20
C GLY A 8 2.83 2.06 -11.77
N LEU A 9 2.18 1.05 -11.19
CA LEU A 9 1.86 1.01 -9.76
C LEU A 9 3.16 0.90 -8.95
N LYS A 10 3.25 1.65 -7.86
CA LYS A 10 4.37 1.62 -6.92
C LYS A 10 3.79 1.55 -5.51
N VAL A 11 4.28 0.60 -4.73
CA VAL A 11 3.88 0.41 -3.33
C VAL A 11 5.13 0.51 -2.48
N ASN A 12 5.15 1.46 -1.55
CA ASN A 12 6.20 1.65 -0.58
C ASN A 12 5.62 1.48 0.82
N TYR A 13 6.24 0.62 1.62
CA TYR A 13 5.87 0.37 3.00
C TYR A 13 7.10 0.42 3.89
N SER A 14 7.23 1.47 4.69
CA SER A 14 8.36 1.67 5.61
C SER A 14 7.87 2.32 6.91
N GLY A 15 6.89 1.69 7.56
CA GLY A 15 6.11 2.26 8.67
C GLY A 15 4.91 3.04 8.17
N SER A 16 5.07 3.89 7.16
CA SER A 16 3.94 4.45 6.40
C SER A 16 3.71 3.66 5.10
N LEU A 17 2.45 3.57 4.69
CA LEU A 17 2.04 3.01 3.42
C LEU A 17 1.87 4.13 2.41
N GLN A 18 2.54 4.00 1.27
CA GLN A 18 2.38 4.87 0.13
C GLN A 18 2.12 4.03 -1.13
N ILE A 19 1.01 4.31 -1.80
CA ILE A 19 0.62 3.66 -3.06
C ILE A 19 0.47 4.76 -4.11
N THR A 20 1.19 4.64 -5.22
CA THR A 20 1.12 5.60 -6.31
C THR A 20 1.00 4.90 -7.65
N LYS A 21 0.22 5.45 -8.57
CA LYS A 21 0.12 4.99 -9.95
C LYS A 21 -0.16 6.19 -10.85
N GLY A 22 0.88 6.70 -11.49
CA GLY A 22 0.79 7.88 -12.36
C GLY A 22 0.07 9.05 -11.67
N LYS A 23 -0.98 9.58 -12.31
CA LYS A 23 -1.87 10.63 -11.74
C LYS A 23 -3.18 10.06 -11.18
N ASP A 24 -3.40 8.76 -11.31
CA ASP A 24 -4.69 8.10 -11.06
C ASP A 24 -4.80 7.63 -9.61
N VAL A 25 -3.69 7.13 -9.04
CA VAL A 25 -3.63 6.67 -7.66
C VAL A 25 -2.55 7.44 -6.91
N ASN A 26 -2.92 8.01 -5.77
CA ASN A 26 -2.02 8.60 -4.79
C ASN A 26 -2.61 8.41 -3.40
N VAL A 27 -2.19 7.35 -2.72
CA VAL A 27 -2.62 7.01 -1.37
C VAL A 27 -1.44 7.09 -0.42
N ILE A 28 -1.60 7.81 0.68
CA ILE A 28 -0.61 7.92 1.75
C ILE A 28 -1.32 7.69 3.08
N ILE A 29 -0.88 6.69 3.83
CA ILE A 29 -1.43 6.36 5.15
C ILE A 29 -0.28 6.18 6.14
N LYS A 30 -0.26 6.97 7.21
CA LYS A 30 0.72 6.79 8.30
C LYS A 30 0.44 5.54 9.13
N GLU A 31 1.49 4.98 9.73
CA GLU A 31 1.43 3.73 10.51
C GLU A 31 0.29 3.67 11.53
N GLY A 32 0.12 4.74 12.32
CA GLY A 32 -0.87 4.81 13.39
C GLY A 32 -2.33 4.87 12.92
N PHE A 33 -2.54 5.08 11.62
CA PHE A 33 -3.87 5.15 11.00
C PHE A 33 -4.17 3.95 10.11
N LEU A 34 -3.23 3.01 9.97
CA LEU A 34 -3.47 1.77 9.25
C LEU A 34 -4.37 0.84 10.11
N PRO A 35 -5.51 0.40 9.58
CA PRO A 35 -6.31 -0.64 10.21
C PRO A 35 -5.49 -1.89 10.48
N ALA A 36 -5.73 -2.57 11.60
CA ALA A 36 -4.95 -3.73 12.03
C ALA A 36 -4.91 -4.87 10.99
N ASN A 37 -6.02 -5.09 10.27
CA ASN A 37 -6.12 -6.09 9.20
C ASN A 37 -5.20 -5.76 8.01
N ILE A 38 -5.13 -4.49 7.61
CA ILE A 38 -4.27 -4.03 6.50
C ILE A 38 -2.80 -4.09 6.94
N ARG A 39 -2.51 -3.59 8.15
CA ARG A 39 -1.16 -3.63 8.72
C ARG A 39 -0.62 -5.05 8.77
N SER A 40 -1.39 -6.01 9.28
CA SER A 40 -0.97 -7.41 9.33
C SER A 40 -0.66 -7.98 7.94
N GLY A 41 -1.43 -7.61 6.91
CA GLY A 41 -1.17 -8.01 5.53
C GLY A 41 0.12 -7.41 4.97
N LEU A 42 0.38 -6.12 5.24
CA LEU A 42 1.62 -5.44 4.85
C LEU A 42 2.85 -6.03 5.53
N ASP A 43 2.77 -6.27 6.84
CA ASP A 43 3.87 -6.83 7.62
C ASP A 43 4.21 -8.25 7.15
N GLN A 44 3.20 -9.08 6.88
CA GLN A 44 3.40 -10.41 6.32
C GLN A 44 4.02 -10.36 4.92
N ALA A 45 3.47 -9.54 4.02
CA ALA A 45 3.99 -9.39 2.66
C ALA A 45 5.43 -8.84 2.66
N ALA A 46 5.73 -7.90 3.56
CA ALA A 46 7.06 -7.36 3.78
C ALA A 46 8.04 -8.42 4.30
N SER A 47 7.62 -9.24 5.26
CA SER A 47 8.44 -10.31 5.83
C SER A 47 8.74 -11.41 4.82
N GLN A 48 7.80 -11.73 3.92
CA GLN A 48 7.98 -12.73 2.88
C GLN A 48 8.66 -12.18 1.62
N GLY A 49 8.83 -10.85 1.51
CA GLY A 49 9.35 -10.21 0.31
C GLY A 49 8.42 -10.37 -0.92
N SER A 50 7.11 -10.58 -0.69
CA SER A 50 6.15 -10.89 -1.76
C SER A 50 5.53 -9.62 -2.34
N CYS A 51 5.99 -9.20 -3.52
CA CYS A 51 5.34 -8.11 -4.24
C CYS A 51 3.93 -8.48 -4.73
N SER A 52 3.64 -9.76 -4.98
CA SER A 52 2.29 -10.18 -5.35
C SER A 52 1.28 -9.90 -4.24
N ASP A 53 1.66 -10.13 -2.98
CA ASP A 53 0.79 -9.85 -1.83
C ASP A 53 0.73 -8.36 -1.50
N MET A 54 1.84 -7.63 -1.65
CA MET A 54 1.82 -6.15 -1.54
C MET A 54 0.85 -5.52 -2.54
N ARG A 55 0.69 -6.10 -3.74
CA ARG A 55 -0.28 -5.61 -4.73
C ARG A 55 -1.71 -5.78 -4.25
N LYS A 56 -2.06 -6.97 -3.73
CA LYS A 56 -3.41 -7.24 -3.19
C LYS A 56 -3.75 -6.27 -2.07
N VAL A 57 -2.81 -6.07 -1.14
CA VAL A 57 -3.02 -5.14 -0.03
C VAL A 57 -3.17 -3.71 -0.53
N ALA A 58 -2.42 -3.31 -1.56
CA ALA A 58 -2.60 -2.00 -2.17
C ALA A 58 -3.98 -1.84 -2.82
N ASP A 59 -4.49 -2.88 -3.50
CA ASP A 59 -5.83 -2.86 -4.09
C ASP A 59 -6.91 -2.75 -2.99
N ASP A 60 -6.79 -3.51 -1.89
CA ASP A 60 -7.71 -3.44 -0.74
C ASP A 60 -7.71 -2.06 -0.07
N VAL A 61 -6.53 -1.47 0.12
CA VAL A 61 -6.36 -0.11 0.67
C VAL A 61 -7.03 0.92 -0.24
N THR A 62 -6.77 0.83 -1.54
CA THR A 62 -7.30 1.76 -2.54
C THR A 62 -8.83 1.63 -2.64
N ALA A 63 -9.37 0.42 -2.48
CA ALA A 63 -10.82 0.18 -2.43
C ALA A 63 -11.46 0.70 -1.14
N THR A 64 -10.76 0.60 0.00
CA THR A 64 -11.28 1.01 1.32
C THR A 64 -11.27 2.52 1.52
N PHE A 65 -10.15 3.17 1.16
CA PHE A 65 -9.95 4.59 1.42
C PHE A 65 -10.15 5.48 0.19
N GLY A 66 -10.22 4.87 -0.99
CA GLY A 66 -10.24 5.56 -2.27
C GLY A 66 -8.85 5.78 -2.86
N SER A 67 -8.80 6.04 -4.16
CA SER A 67 -7.56 6.16 -4.94
C SER A 67 -6.76 7.43 -4.71
N LYS A 68 -7.28 8.39 -3.94
CA LYS A 68 -6.63 9.68 -3.64
C LYS A 68 -6.61 9.99 -2.15
N ALA A 69 -6.53 8.96 -1.31
CA ALA A 69 -6.59 9.11 0.14
C ALA A 69 -5.28 9.65 0.72
N CYS A 70 -5.38 10.62 1.63
CA CYS A 70 -4.26 11.09 2.43
C CYS A 70 -4.68 11.06 3.89
N ILE A 71 -4.06 10.18 4.69
CA ILE A 71 -4.42 9.94 6.08
C ILE A 71 -3.15 10.03 6.93
N HIS A 72 -3.15 10.95 7.88
CA HIS A 72 -1.96 11.44 8.56
C HIS A 72 -2.23 11.93 9.97
#